data_AF-A0A7C1ENZ7-F1
#
_entry.id   AF-A0A7C1ENZ7-F1
#
_cell.length_a   1.000
_cell.length_b   1.000
_cell.length_c   1.000
_cell.angle_alpha   90.00
_cell.angle_beta   90.00
_cell.angle_gamma   90.00
#
_symmetry.space_group_name_H-M   'P 1'
#
loop_
_entity.id
_entity.type
_entity.pdbx_description
1 polymer ?
#
loop_
_entity_poly.entity_id
_entity_poly.type
_entity_poly.pdbx_seq_one_letter_code
_entity_poly.pdbx_strand_id
1 'polypeptide(L)'
;MLGRYVARREAAQPLEAKPKPPKHTGEPLSSPEQLVREWILSQAFEQTGVKISDDAIAYQRVTEAARKAVSELKTQPEAHIQLPFLTADASGPKHVELTLTRAVLEALVHY
;
A
#
# COMPACT_ATOMS: atom_id res chain seq x y z
N MET A 1 -32.60 -34.55 -8.59
CA MET A 1 -31.13 -34.41 -8.53
C MET A 1 -30.72 -33.12 -9.26
N LEU A 2 -30.99 -31.95 -8.67
CA LEU A 2 -30.73 -30.66 -9.31
C LEU A 2 -29.37 -30.11 -8.87
N GLY A 3 -28.52 -29.87 -9.85
CA GLY A 3 -27.17 -29.35 -9.69
C GLY A 3 -27.14 -27.98 -9.02
N ARG A 4 -26.16 -27.80 -8.15
CA ARG A 4 -25.63 -26.50 -7.76
C ARG A 4 -24.13 -26.58 -7.92
N TYR A 5 -23.66 -26.41 -9.15
CA TYR A 5 -22.31 -25.92 -9.39
C TYR A 5 -22.28 -24.51 -8.81
N VAL A 6 -21.82 -24.40 -7.56
CA VAL A 6 -21.45 -23.11 -6.99
C VAL A 6 -20.22 -22.67 -7.77
N ALA A 7 -20.44 -21.75 -8.71
CA ALA A 7 -19.39 -21.10 -9.47
C ALA A 7 -18.31 -20.64 -8.50
N ARG A 8 -17.17 -21.32 -8.57
CA ARG A 8 -15.91 -20.86 -8.01
C ARG A 8 -15.66 -19.53 -8.69
N ARG A 9 -16.05 -18.43 -8.03
CA ARG A 9 -15.59 -17.10 -8.38
C ARG A 9 -14.08 -17.20 -8.25
N GLU A 10 -13.40 -17.34 -9.38
CA GLU A 10 -11.99 -17.02 -9.51
C GLU A 10 -11.87 -15.62 -8.91
N ALA A 11 -11.33 -15.57 -7.69
CA ALA A 11 -10.88 -14.33 -7.09
C ALA A 11 -9.82 -13.82 -8.05
N ALA A 12 -10.24 -12.90 -8.92
CA ALA A 12 -9.36 -12.16 -9.79
C ALA A 12 -8.22 -11.66 -8.90
N GLN A 13 -7.04 -12.24 -9.10
CA GLN A 13 -5.81 -11.68 -8.56
C GLN A 13 -5.82 -10.21 -9.00
N PRO A 14 -5.85 -9.24 -8.08
CA PRO A 14 -5.83 -7.85 -8.47
C PRO A 14 -4.54 -7.67 -9.26
N LEU A 15 -4.71 -7.41 -10.55
CA LEU A 15 -3.67 -7.17 -11.53
C LEU A 15 -2.58 -6.32 -10.84
N GLU A 16 -1.40 -6.88 -10.61
CA GLU A 16 -0.25 -6.16 -10.04
C GLU A 16 0.06 -4.98 -10.96
N ALA A 17 -0.59 -3.84 -10.71
CA ALA A 17 -0.27 -2.59 -11.35
C ALA A 17 1.18 -2.30 -10.95
N LYS A 18 2.09 -2.35 -11.93
CA LYS A 18 3.51 -2.05 -11.73
C LYS A 18 3.62 -0.82 -10.83
N PRO A 19 4.36 -0.89 -9.71
CA PRO A 19 4.39 0.19 -8.74
C PRO A 19 4.83 1.46 -9.45
N LYS A 20 3.95 2.47 -9.45
CA LYS A 20 4.26 3.75 -10.07
C LYS A 20 5.33 4.42 -9.20
N PRO A 21 6.48 4.82 -9.78
CA PRO A 21 7.50 5.49 -8.99
C PRO A 21 6.92 6.79 -8.44
N PRO A 22 7.16 7.09 -7.15
CA PRO A 22 6.69 8.33 -6.56
C PRO A 22 7.35 9.52 -7.26
N LYS A 23 6.54 10.47 -7.71
CA LYS A 23 7.03 11.72 -8.30
C LYS A 23 7.54 12.64 -7.19
N HIS A 24 8.80 12.47 -6.77
CA HIS A 24 9.42 13.39 -5.81
C HIS A 24 10.40 14.35 -6.48
N THR A 25 10.10 15.63 -6.35
CA THR A 25 10.95 16.77 -6.74
C THR A 25 11.82 17.11 -5.53
N GLY A 26 13.11 16.76 -5.54
CA GLY A 26 14.08 17.38 -4.61
C GLY A 26 15.24 16.53 -4.10
N GLU A 27 15.00 15.31 -3.59
CA GLU A 27 16.03 14.50 -2.92
C GLU A 27 15.92 13.01 -3.27
N PRO A 28 17.05 12.29 -3.43
CA PRO A 28 17.02 10.85 -3.65
C PRO A 28 16.54 10.13 -2.38
N LEU A 29 15.37 9.49 -2.47
CA LEU A 29 14.85 8.61 -1.43
C LEU A 29 15.86 7.46 -1.23
N SER A 30 16.64 7.55 -0.16
CA SER A 30 17.84 6.71 0.00
C SER A 30 17.56 5.41 0.76
N SER A 31 16.36 5.28 1.35
CA SER A 31 16.01 4.15 2.21
C SER A 31 14.78 3.39 1.70
N PRO A 32 14.78 2.04 1.74
CA PRO A 32 13.64 1.23 1.29
C PRO A 32 12.34 1.58 2.04
N GLU A 33 12.43 1.99 3.31
CA GLU A 33 11.28 2.44 4.09
C GLU A 33 10.64 3.70 3.50
N GLN A 34 11.44 4.63 2.97
CA GLN A 34 10.93 5.86 2.34
C GLN A 34 10.22 5.53 1.03
N LEU A 35 10.82 4.65 0.20
CA LEU A 35 10.22 4.20 -1.05
C LEU A 35 8.87 3.51 -0.81
N VAL A 36 8.81 2.62 0.18
CA VAL A 36 7.57 1.95 0.58
C VAL A 36 6.55 2.94 1.13
N ARG A 37 6.95 3.91 1.96
CA ARG A 37 6.06 4.95 2.48
C ARG A 37 5.41 5.72 1.32
N GLU A 38 6.20 6.20 0.37
CA GLU A 38 5.66 6.94 -0.78
C GLU A 38 4.74 6.08 -1.65
N TRP A 39 5.07 4.80 -1.82
CA TRP A 39 4.19 3.84 -2.50
C TRP A 39 2.85 3.69 -1.76
N ILE A 40 2.86 3.54 -0.44
CA ILE A 40 1.63 3.47 0.38
C ILE A 40 0.82 4.76 0.21
N LEU A 41 1.45 5.94 0.27
CA LEU A 41 0.76 7.22 0.10
C LEU A 41 0.12 7.33 -1.29
N SER A 42 0.81 6.89 -2.34
CA SER A 42 0.26 6.86 -3.70
C SER A 42 -0.93 5.93 -3.82
N GLN A 43 -0.84 4.71 -3.27
CA GLN A 43 -1.94 3.73 -3.29
C GLN A 43 -3.13 4.21 -2.45
N ALA A 44 -2.87 4.77 -1.28
CA ALA A 44 -3.90 5.35 -0.43
C ALA A 44 -4.60 6.53 -1.12
N PHE A 45 -3.86 7.37 -1.85
CA PHE A 45 -4.43 8.46 -2.65
C PHE A 45 -5.27 7.93 -3.82
N GLU A 46 -4.82 6.89 -4.52
CA GLU A 46 -5.60 6.25 -5.59
C GLU A 46 -6.90 5.62 -5.08
N GLN A 47 -6.90 5.04 -3.88
CA GLN A 47 -8.09 4.42 -3.28
C GLN A 47 -9.05 5.43 -2.65
N THR A 48 -8.54 6.48 -2.00
CA THR A 48 -9.36 7.41 -1.19
C THR A 48 -9.58 8.77 -1.85
N GLY A 49 -8.72 9.17 -2.78
CA GLY A 49 -8.70 10.51 -3.36
C GLY A 49 -8.19 11.61 -2.42
N VAL A 50 -7.74 11.27 -1.20
CA VAL A 50 -7.31 12.24 -0.19
C VAL A 50 -5.81 12.21 -0.01
N LYS A 51 -5.19 13.40 -0.04
CA LYS A 51 -3.74 13.56 0.14
C LYS A 51 -3.38 13.49 1.62
N ILE A 52 -2.90 12.32 2.05
CA ILE A 52 -2.53 12.04 3.44
C ILE A 52 -1.24 12.75 3.87
N SER A 53 -0.43 13.21 2.92
CA SER A 53 0.82 13.95 3.18
C SER A 53 0.62 15.24 3.99
N ASP A 54 -0.58 15.81 3.96
CA ASP A 54 -0.90 17.06 4.65
C ASP A 54 -1.33 16.83 6.12
N ASP A 55 -1.63 15.58 6.51
CA ASP A 55 -1.91 15.18 7.89
C ASP A 55 -0.65 14.57 8.53
N ALA A 56 -0.02 15.32 9.45
CA ALA A 56 1.20 14.91 10.13
C ALA A 56 1.05 13.61 10.92
N ILE A 57 -0.12 13.37 11.54
CA ILE A 57 -0.36 12.17 12.36
C ILE A 57 -0.53 10.96 11.45
N ALA A 58 -1.35 11.09 10.40
CA ALA A 58 -1.54 10.02 9.43
C ALA A 58 -0.23 9.68 8.70
N TYR A 59 0.57 10.69 8.34
CA TYR A 59 1.88 10.51 7.73
C TYR A 59 2.86 9.73 8.62
N GLN A 60 2.90 10.03 9.92
CA GLN A 60 3.69 9.27 10.88
C GLN A 60 3.25 7.80 10.96
N ARG A 61 1.93 7.54 10.96
CA ARG A 61 1.39 6.17 10.95
C ARG A 61 1.78 5.39 9.69
N VAL A 62 1.72 6.03 8.53
CA VAL A 62 2.17 5.43 7.26
C VAL A 62 3.66 5.12 7.31
N THR A 63 4.46 6.01 7.89
CA THR A 63 5.91 5.83 8.04
C THR A 63 6.23 4.61 8.91
N GLU A 64 5.57 4.47 10.07
CA GLU A 64 5.75 3.31 10.94
C GLU A 64 5.27 2.01 10.29
N ALA A 65 4.14 2.06 9.57
CA ALA A 65 3.64 0.91 8.83
C ALA A 65 4.59 0.49 7.69
N ALA A 66 5.19 1.44 6.97
CA ALA A 66 6.18 1.17 5.95
C ALA A 66 7.42 0.50 6.53
N ARG A 67 7.94 1.02 7.65
CA ARG A 67 9.09 0.42 8.36
C ARG A 67 8.79 -1.00 8.82
N LYS A 68 7.60 -1.24 9.38
CA LYS A 68 7.15 -2.56 9.81
C LYS A 68 7.05 -3.52 8.63
N ALA A 69 6.44 -3.10 7.51
CA ALA A 69 6.32 -3.88 6.30
C ALA A 69 7.69 -4.28 5.71
N VAL A 70 8.65 -3.35 5.63
CA VAL A 70 10.02 -3.66 5.19
C VAL A 70 10.68 -4.67 6.14
N SER A 71 10.48 -4.53 7.45
CA SER A 71 11.02 -5.50 8.42
C SER A 71 10.37 -6.88 8.30
N GLU A 72 9.07 -6.96 8.03
CA GLU A 72 8.35 -8.21 7.79
C GLU A 72 8.84 -8.88 6.51
N LEU A 73 9.04 -8.12 5.43
CA LEU A 73 9.54 -8.63 4.14
C LEU A 73 10.97 -9.20 4.19
N LYS A 74 11.74 -8.91 5.25
CA LYS A 74 13.04 -9.55 5.48
C LYS A 74 12.91 -11.02 5.88
N THR A 75 11.78 -11.42 6.44
CA THR A 75 11.53 -12.79 6.94
C THR A 75 10.37 -13.48 6.24
N GLN A 76 9.40 -12.72 5.72
CA GLN A 76 8.22 -13.22 5.03
C GLN A 76 8.20 -12.77 3.55
N PRO A 77 7.54 -13.52 2.66
CA PRO A 77 7.43 -13.15 1.25
C PRO A 77 6.48 -11.96 0.99
N GLU A 78 5.59 -11.68 1.94
CA GLU A 78 4.50 -10.71 1.84
C GLU A 78 4.34 -9.99 3.19
N ALA A 79 3.90 -8.74 3.15
CA ALA A 79 3.55 -7.94 4.33
C ALA A 79 2.16 -7.31 4.14
N HIS A 80 1.33 -7.39 5.18
CA HIS A 80 -0.01 -6.83 5.17
C HIS A 80 -0.04 -5.51 5.93
N ILE A 81 -0.35 -4.43 5.22
CA ILE A 81 -0.40 -3.07 5.75
C ILE A 81 -1.86 -2.71 5.98
N GLN A 82 -2.21 -2.51 7.24
CA GLN A 82 -3.56 -2.12 7.65
C GLN A 82 -3.51 -0.79 8.39
N LEU A 83 -4.15 0.22 7.82
CA LEU A 83 -4.21 1.57 8.36
C LEU A 83 -5.66 1.95 8.61
N PRO A 84 -6.21 1.58 9.79
CA PRO A 84 -7.58 1.93 10.12
C PRO A 84 -7.68 3.43 10.46
N PHE A 85 -8.79 4.05 10.04
CA PHE A 85 -9.07 5.47 10.29
C PHE A 85 -7.91 6.37 9.82
N LEU A 86 -7.40 6.13 8.62
CA LEU A 86 -6.24 6.84 8.11
C LEU A 86 -6.58 8.25 7.66
N THR A 87 -7.76 8.43 7.06
CA THR A 87 -8.25 9.72 6.60
C THR A 87 -9.78 9.72 6.61
N ALA A 88 -10.43 10.85 6.37
CA ALA A 88 -11.88 10.95 6.24
C ALA A 88 -12.23 11.78 4.99
N ASP A 89 -13.19 11.29 4.20
CA ASP A 89 -13.81 12.07 3.13
C ASP A 89 -15.21 12.55 3.56
N ALA A 90 -15.94 13.20 2.66
CA ALA A 90 -17.32 13.62 2.90
C ALA A 90 -18.29 12.45 3.23
N SER A 91 -17.88 11.20 2.97
CA SER A 91 -18.66 9.98 3.24
C SER A 91 -18.28 9.31 4.56
N GLY A 92 -17.22 9.77 5.24
CA GLY A 92 -16.80 9.28 6.55
C GLY A 92 -15.35 8.78 6.61
N PRO A 93 -14.96 8.10 7.71
CA PRO A 93 -13.61 7.60 7.89
C PRO A 93 -13.26 6.52 6.86
N LYS A 94 -12.05 6.59 6.34
CA LYS A 94 -11.48 5.65 5.37
C LYS A 94 -10.40 4.81 6.03
N HIS A 95 -10.38 3.56 5.59
CA HIS A 95 -9.39 2.55 5.96
C HIS A 95 -8.62 2.22 4.70
N VAL A 96 -7.31 2.03 4.86
CA VAL A 96 -6.44 1.59 3.77
C VAL A 96 -5.87 0.23 4.14
N GLU A 97 -6.09 -0.74 3.26
CA GLU A 97 -5.55 -2.08 3.37
C GLU A 97 -4.77 -2.38 2.10
N LEU A 98 -3.47 -2.63 2.26
CA LEU A 98 -2.56 -2.91 1.16
C LEU A 98 -1.76 -4.17 1.48
N THR A 99 -1.43 -4.94 0.45
CA THR A 99 -0.50 -6.06 0.57
C THR A 99 0.74 -5.71 -0.24
N LEU A 100 1.89 -5.69 0.43
CA LEU A 100 3.18 -5.43 -0.17
C LEU A 100 3.92 -6.77 -0.31
N THR A 101 4.29 -7.12 -1.53
CA THR A 101 5.07 -8.34 -1.80
C THR A 101 6.55 -7.98 -1.96
N ARG A 102 7.43 -8.97 -1.78
CA ARG A 102 8.86 -8.80 -2.03
C ARG A 102 9.16 -8.35 -3.47
N ALA A 103 8.39 -8.81 -4.45
CA ALA A 103 8.51 -8.40 -5.84
C ALA A 103 8.25 -6.89 -6.03
N VAL A 104 7.24 -6.35 -5.34
CA VAL A 104 6.94 -4.91 -5.36
C VAL A 104 8.07 -4.12 -4.69
N LEU A 105 8.59 -4.59 -3.55
CA LEU A 105 9.73 -3.94 -2.87
C LEU A 105 10.98 -3.90 -3.78
N GLU A 106 11.33 -5.02 -4.40
CA GLU A 106 12.47 -5.11 -5.32
C GLU A 106 12.27 -4.17 -6.53
N ALA A 107 11.04 -4.07 -7.06
CA ALA A 107 10.71 -3.14 -8.12
C ALA A 107 10.81 -1.66 -7.70
N LEU A 108 10.54 -1.33 -6.44
CA LEU A 108 10.67 0.03 -5.90
C LEU A 108 12.13 0.43 -5.68
N VAL A 109 13.00 -0.50 -5.28
CA VAL A 109 14.42 -0.25 -4.97
C VAL A 109 15.30 -0.23 -6.22
N HIS A 110 14.94 -0.99 -7.27
CA HIS A 110 15.73 -1.09 -8.51
C HIS A 110 15.43 0.00 -9.56
N TYR A 111 14.79 1.10 -9.17
CA TYR A 111 14.53 2.28 -10.02
C TYR A 111 15.52 3.41 -9.75
#